data_AF-F1ZDM6-F1
#
_entry.id   AF-F1ZDM6-F1
#
_cell.length_a   1.000
_cell.length_b   1.000
_cell.length_c   1.000
_cell.angle_alpha   90.00
_cell.angle_beta   90.00
_cell.angle_gamma   90.00
#
_symmetry.space_group_name_H-M   'P 1'
#
loop_
_entity.id
_entity.type
_entity.pdbx_description
1 polymer ?
#
loop_
_entity_poly.entity_id
_entity_poly.type
_entity_poly.pdbx_seq_one_letter_code
_entity_poly.pdbx_strand_id
1 'polypeptide(L)' 'MTRILADLSEDDIRWLDARAAERGISRAALLREAVAGYRGQVRAGGIEQYFGMWSGRASASGDGVGNP' A
#
# COMPACT_ATOMS: atom_id res chain seq x y z
N MET A 1 8.33 15.90 -0.53
CA MET A 1 9.15 14.69 -0.70
C MET A 1 9.90 14.43 0.59
N THR A 2 9.90 13.19 1.08
CA THR A 2 10.66 12.75 2.26
C THR A 2 11.80 11.84 1.82
N ARG A 3 12.96 11.93 2.49
CA ARG A 3 14.13 11.08 2.24
C ARG A 3 14.12 9.92 3.22
N ILE A 4 14.46 8.73 2.75
CA ILE A 4 14.61 7.52 3.57
C ILE A 4 16.02 6.97 3.41
N LEU A 5 16.46 6.20 4.40
CA LEU A 5 17.63 5.34 4.32
C LEU A 5 17.13 3.89 4.35
N ALA A 6 17.68 3.06 3.48
CA ALA A 6 17.36 1.65 3.39
C ALA A 6 18.65 0.89 3.16
N ASP A 7 18.91 -0.10 4.00
CA ASP A 7 20.03 -1.01 3.82
C ASP A 7 19.66 -2.05 2.77
N LEU A 8 20.48 -2.15 1.74
CA LEU A 8 20.34 -3.06 0.60
C LEU A 8 21.68 -3.75 0.38
N SER A 9 21.65 -5.01 -0.02
CA SER A 9 22.87 -5.70 -0.41
C SER A 9 23.48 -5.05 -1.64
N GLU A 10 24.80 -5.22 -1.85
CA GLU A 10 25.44 -4.68 -3.06
C GLU A 10 24.84 -5.29 -4.34
N ASP A 11 24.45 -6.56 -4.31
CA ASP A 11 23.81 -7.23 -5.44
C ASP A 11 22.47 -6.59 -5.80
N ASP A 12 21.65 -6.26 -4.80
CA ASP A 12 20.38 -5.58 -5.03
C ASP A 12 20.60 -4.17 -5.62
N ILE A 13 21.63 -3.46 -5.16
CA ILE A 13 21.99 -2.15 -5.70
C ILE A 13 22.42 -2.28 -7.17
N ARG A 14 23.31 -3.23 -7.48
CA ARG A 14 23.76 -3.49 -8.87
C ARG A 14 22.58 -3.84 -9.78
N TRP A 15 21.69 -4.70 -9.30
CA TRP A 15 20.49 -5.08 -10.03
C TRP A 15 19.57 -3.88 -10.30
N LEU A 16 19.34 -3.03 -9.30
CA LEU A 16 18.52 -1.83 -9.44
C LEU A 16 19.10 -0.84 -10.46
N ASP A 17 20.42 -0.63 -10.44
CA ASP A 17 21.08 0.29 -11.37
C ASP A 17 21.04 -0.24 -12.81
N ALA A 18 21.29 -1.55 -13.00
CA ALA A 18 21.16 -2.18 -14.32
C ALA A 18 19.73 -2.06 -14.87
N ARG A 19 18.73 -2.38 -14.03
CA ARG A 19 17.31 -2.31 -14.40
C ARG A 19 16.85 -0.88 -14.72
N ALA A 20 17.38 0.11 -14.00
CA ALA A 20 17.10 1.52 -14.25
C ALA A 20 17.74 1.98 -15.57
N ALA A 21 18.98 1.57 -15.84
CA ALA A 21 19.71 1.87 -17.07
C ALA A 21 19.03 1.29 -18.32
N GLU A 22 18.61 0.01 -18.26
CA GLU A 22 17.84 -0.65 -19.33
C GLU A 22 16.59 0.14 -19.73
N ARG A 23 15.96 0.82 -18.76
CA ARG A 23 14.72 1.58 -18.95
C ARG A 23 14.96 3.07 -19.20
N GLY A 24 16.20 3.54 -19.16
CA GLY A 24 16.54 4.95 -19.31
C GLY A 24 16.00 5.87 -18.21
N ILE A 25 15.74 5.34 -17.00
CA ILE A 25 15.23 6.11 -15.86
C ILE A 25 16.21 6.12 -14.70
N SER A 26 16.03 7.05 -13.76
CA SER A 26 16.81 7.03 -12.52
C SER A 26 16.39 5.89 -11.59
N ARG A 27 17.33 5.33 -10.82
CA ARG A 27 17.06 4.36 -9.74
C ARG A 27 15.95 4.83 -8.78
N ALA A 28 15.94 6.12 -8.42
CA ALA A 28 14.90 6.67 -7.55
C ALA A 28 13.51 6.68 -8.21
N ALA A 29 13.44 6.89 -9.54
CA ALA A 29 12.18 6.76 -10.28
C ALA A 29 11.71 5.29 -10.32
N LEU A 30 12.62 4.36 -10.61
CA LEU A 30 12.36 2.92 -10.57
C LEU A 30 11.79 2.49 -9.20
N LEU A 31 12.41 2.93 -8.10
CA LEU A 31 11.95 2.62 -6.74
C LEU A 31 10.54 3.19 -6.46
N ARG A 32 10.24 4.41 -6.93
CA ARG A 32 8.89 4.99 -6.77
C ARG A 32 7.84 4.17 -7.51
N GLU A 33 8.13 3.75 -8.73
CA GLU A 33 7.23 2.88 -9.51
C GLU A 33 7.04 1.52 -8.83
N ALA A 34 8.12 0.90 -8.34
CA ALA A 34 8.05 -0.37 -7.64
C ALA A 34 7.17 -0.29 -6.38
N VAL A 35 7.33 0.77 -5.57
CA VAL A 35 6.50 1.00 -4.39
C VAL A 35 5.03 1.23 -4.77
N ALA A 36 4.76 2.01 -5.82
CA ALA A 36 3.39 2.23 -6.30
C ALA A 36 2.74 0.91 -6.79
N GLY A 37 3.48 0.10 -7.55
CA GLY A 37 3.03 -1.20 -8.03
C GLY A 37 2.77 -2.18 -6.88
N TYR A 38 3.66 -2.25 -5.89
CA TYR A 38 3.47 -3.08 -4.70
C TYR A 38 2.22 -2.67 -3.92
N ARG A 39 2.02 -1.36 -3.68
CA ARG A 39 0.79 -0.87 -3.05
C ARG A 39 -0.46 -1.22 -3.83
N GLY A 40 -0.42 -1.13 -5.17
CA GLY A 40 -1.53 -1.55 -6.02
C GLY A 40 -1.89 -3.03 -5.85
N GLN A 41 -0.87 -3.90 -5.82
CA GLN A 41 -1.05 -5.34 -5.60
C GLN A 41 -1.58 -5.64 -4.20
N VAL A 42 -1.04 -5.00 -3.16
CA VAL A 42 -1.50 -5.15 -1.78
C VAL A 42 -2.96 -4.71 -1.63
N ARG A 43 -3.37 -3.62 -2.28
CA ARG A 43 -4.77 -3.17 -2.30
C ARG A 43 -5.71 -4.14 -3.02
N ALA A 44 -5.25 -4.72 -4.13
CA ALA A 44 -6.02 -5.69 -4.90
C ALA A 44 -6.13 -7.07 -4.22
N GLY A 45 -5.14 -7.45 -3.40
CA GLY A 45 -5.14 -8.72 -2.65
C GLY A 45 -5.62 -8.59 -1.20
N GLY A 46 -5.77 -7.37 -0.69
CA GLY A 46 -6.19 -7.08 0.67
C GLY A 46 -7.71 -7.01 0.83
N ILE A 47 -8.15 -7.28 2.05
CA ILE A 47 -9.55 -7.24 2.53
C ILE A 47 -10.21 -5.84 2.33
N GLU A 48 -9.48 -4.85 1.79
CA GLU A 48 -9.95 -3.50 1.45
C GLU A 48 -11.17 -3.48 0.50
N GLN A 49 -11.33 -4.50 -0.35
CA GLN A 49 -12.56 -4.69 -1.14
C GLN A 49 -13.83 -4.92 -0.29
N TYR A 50 -13.67 -5.24 1.00
CA TYR A 50 -14.77 -5.47 1.95
C TYR A 50 -14.90 -4.35 3.01
N PHE A 51 -13.97 -3.38 3.08
CA PHE A 51 -14.03 -2.29 4.06
C PHE A 51 -15.24 -1.36 3.89
N GLY A 52 -15.83 -1.31 2.68
CA GLY A 52 -17.06 -0.57 2.40
C GLY A 52 -18.36 -1.31 2.72
N MET A 53 -18.30 -2.60 3.11
CA MET A 53 -19.53 -3.39 3.38
C MET A 53 -20.11 -3.18 4.78
N TRP A 54 -19.35 -2.58 5.71
CA TRP A 54 -19.78 -2.38 7.11
C TRP A 54 -20.26 -0.95 7.40
N SER A 55 -20.15 -0.02 6.44
CA SER A 55 -20.60 1.37 6.59
C SER A 55 -22.14 1.53 6.56
N GLY A 56 -22.89 0.44 6.38
CA GLY A 56 -24.34 0.47 6.17
C GLY A 56 -25.23 0.29 7.40
N ARG A 57 -24.71 -0.09 8.60
CA ARG A 57 -25.57 -0.21 9.79
C ARG A 57 -24.85 0.14 11.10
N ALA A 58 -24.72 1.44 11.33
CA ALA A 58 -24.69 1.99 12.68
C ALA A 58 -25.50 3.29 12.71
N SER A 59 -26.81 3.16 12.81
CA SER A 59 -27.62 4.11 13.60
C SER A 59 -28.28 3.29 14.70
N ALA A 60 -27.85 3.57 15.92
CA ALA A 60 -28.42 3.03 17.13
C ALA A 60 -29.85 3.58 17.31
N SER A 61 -30.77 2.73 17.74
CA SER A 61 -31.79 3.09 18.72
C SER A 61 -31.98 1.84 19.57
N GLY A 62 -31.39 1.91 20.76
CA GLY A 62 -31.64 0.97 21.84
C GLY A 62 -32.83 1.52 22.62
N ASP A 63 -34.03 1.23 22.14
CA ASP A 63 -35.27 1.48 22.84
C ASP A 63 -35.36 0.46 23.98
N GLY A 64 -34.89 0.86 25.15
CA GLY A 64 -35.08 0.14 26.40
C GLY A 64 -36.56 0.12 26.76
N VAL A 65 -37.27 -0.91 26.29
CA VAL A 65 -38.63 -1.22 26.74
C VAL A 65 -38.54 -1.67 28.20
N GLY A 66 -39.21 -0.93 29.08
CA GLY A 66 -39.20 -1.16 30.52
C GLY A 66 -39.94 -2.43 30.94
N ASN A 67 -39.59 -2.92 32.13
CA ASN A 67 -40.51 -3.59 33.05
C ASN A 67 -39.97 -3.39 34.49
N PRO A 68 -40.80 -3.45 35.55
CA PRO A 68 -41.68 -4.59 35.88
C PRO A 68 -43.18 -4.38 35.68
#